data_AF-A0A7Y0PTN7-F1
#
_entry.id   AF-A0A7Y0PTN7-F1
#
_cell.length_a   1.000
_cell.length_b   1.000
_cell.length_c   1.000
_cell.angle_alpha   90.00
_cell.angle_beta   90.00
_cell.angle_gamma   90.00
#
_symmetry.space_group_name_H-M   'P 1'
#
loop_
_entity.id
_entity.type
_entity.pdbx_description
1 polymer ?
#
loop_
_entity_poly.entity_id
_entity_poly.type
_entity_poly.pdbx_seq_one_letter_code
_entity_poly.pdbx_strand_id
1 'polypeptide(L)'
;MDAALLPEYARWLDRLTATYEAIAYTCRVRLGDRATADAVAVRVAAGLVARPAVFRHWGLPYSGRIARLAEDAIADARAGRLDRGGSWPALHRALAEVPVDIQTTFVLTCVDGLPDEEVAAHCGCDPATAGRRRTDAVEHVRAVAGEHGAAGTHHEER
;
A
#
# COMPACT_ATOMS: atom_id res chain seq x y z
N MET A 1 -20.42 -4.33 13.25
CA MET A 1 -19.53 -4.11 14.41
C MET A 1 -18.17 -3.88 13.79
N ASP A 2 -17.79 -2.62 13.59
CA ASP A 2 -16.48 -2.30 13.02
C ASP A 2 -15.43 -2.87 13.97
N ALA A 3 -14.65 -3.84 13.49
CA ALA A 3 -13.52 -4.34 14.25
C ALA A 3 -12.55 -3.17 14.41
N ALA A 4 -12.25 -2.79 15.66
CA ALA A 4 -11.28 -1.73 15.91
C ALA A 4 -9.92 -2.17 15.34
N LEU A 5 -9.32 -1.33 14.51
CA LEU A 5 -7.97 -1.54 13.98
C LEU A 5 -6.97 -1.66 15.14
N LEU A 6 -5.93 -2.46 14.95
CA LEU A 6 -4.78 -2.45 15.85
C LEU A 6 -4.14 -1.05 15.83
N PRO A 7 -3.72 -0.49 16.97
CA PRO A 7 -3.19 0.87 17.03
C PRO A 7 -2.02 1.13 16.07
N GLU A 8 -1.10 0.18 15.95
CA GLU A 8 0.07 0.28 15.06
C GLU A 8 -0.34 0.21 13.59
N TYR A 9 -1.31 -0.63 13.26
CA TYR A 9 -1.85 -0.73 11.90
C TYR A 9 -2.64 0.53 11.53
N ALA A 10 -3.44 1.08 12.46
CA ALA A 10 -4.15 2.35 12.27
C ALA A 10 -3.16 3.49 11.99
N ARG A 11 -2.06 3.59 12.76
CA ARG A 11 -0.99 4.58 12.50
C ARG A 11 -0.35 4.41 11.13
N TRP A 12 -0.13 3.18 10.69
CA TRP A 12 0.37 2.91 9.33
C TRP A 12 -0.65 3.36 8.26
N LEU A 13 -1.93 3.06 8.45
CA LEU A 13 -2.99 3.45 7.53
C LEU A 13 -3.12 4.98 7.46
N ASP A 14 -3.06 5.68 8.59
CA ASP A 14 -3.03 7.15 8.65
C ASP A 14 -1.84 7.73 7.87
N ARG A 15 -0.66 7.11 7.99
CA ARG A 15 0.53 7.50 7.21
C ARG A 15 0.32 7.29 5.71
N LEU A 16 -0.31 6.19 5.32
CA LEU A 16 -0.66 5.93 3.91
C LEU A 16 -1.67 6.98 3.40
N THR A 17 -2.67 7.32 4.21
CA THR A 17 -3.64 8.39 3.93
C THR A 17 -2.96 9.73 3.70
N ALA A 18 -2.08 10.15 4.61
CA ALA A 18 -1.31 11.38 4.45
C ALA A 18 -0.43 11.37 3.19
N THR A 19 0.12 10.20 2.83
CA THR A 19 0.89 10.03 1.59
C THR A 19 0.00 10.22 0.36
N TYR A 20 -1.17 9.58 0.33
CA TYR A 20 -2.16 9.74 -0.74
C TYR A 20 -2.56 11.20 -0.92
N GLU A 21 -2.92 11.89 0.16
CA GLU A 21 -3.35 13.29 0.13
C GLU A 21 -2.26 14.23 -0.40
N ALA A 22 -1.01 14.02 0.03
CA ALA A 22 0.13 14.78 -0.46
C ALA A 22 0.32 14.59 -1.97
N ILE A 23 0.24 13.34 -2.47
CA ILE A 23 0.37 13.05 -3.90
C ILE A 23 -0.78 13.68 -4.68
N ALA A 24 -2.03 13.53 -4.21
CA ALA A 24 -3.20 14.10 -4.86
C ALA A 24 -3.07 15.63 -4.98
N TYR A 25 -2.64 16.30 -3.90
CA TYR A 25 -2.38 17.73 -3.91
C TYR A 25 -1.30 18.12 -4.94
N THR A 26 -0.14 17.45 -4.91
CA THR A 26 0.97 17.75 -5.84
C THR A 26 0.59 17.48 -7.30
N CYS A 27 -0.11 16.38 -7.58
CA CYS A 27 -0.53 16.02 -8.92
C CYS A 27 -1.58 17.00 -9.44
N ARG A 28 -2.49 17.49 -8.59
CA ARG A 28 -3.47 18.52 -8.97
C ARG A 28 -2.80 19.80 -9.47
N VAL A 29 -1.72 20.25 -8.81
CA VAL A 29 -0.94 21.42 -9.26
C VAL A 29 -0.30 21.18 -10.64
N ARG A 30 0.17 19.96 -10.91
CA ARG A 30 0.88 19.61 -12.16
C ARG A 30 -0.03 19.27 -13.34
N LEU A 31 -1.22 18.74 -13.07
CA LEU A 31 -2.15 18.23 -14.08
C LEU A 31 -3.33 19.18 -14.33
N GLY A 32 -3.65 20.06 -13.39
CA GLY A 32 -4.76 21.02 -13.50
C GLY A 32 -6.15 20.40 -13.37
N ASP A 33 -6.26 19.06 -13.33
CA ASP A 33 -7.51 18.32 -13.17
C ASP A 33 -7.51 17.50 -11.88
N ARG A 34 -8.54 17.71 -11.05
CA ARG A 34 -8.68 17.04 -9.76
C ARG A 34 -8.92 15.55 -9.93
N ALA A 35 -9.82 15.15 -10.84
CA ALA A 35 -10.17 13.74 -11.00
C ALA A 35 -8.97 12.90 -11.46
N THR A 36 -8.18 13.43 -12.39
CA THR A 36 -6.94 12.78 -12.84
C THR A 36 -5.89 12.75 -11.74
N ALA A 37 -5.73 13.82 -10.97
CA ALA A 37 -4.79 13.84 -9.84
C ALA A 37 -5.15 12.80 -8.76
N ASP A 38 -6.44 12.68 -8.43
CA ASP A 38 -6.94 11.67 -7.49
C ASP A 38 -6.67 10.25 -8.02
N ALA A 39 -6.94 9.99 -9.31
CA ALA A 39 -6.65 8.69 -9.93
C ALA A 39 -5.15 8.34 -9.92
N VAL A 40 -4.27 9.32 -10.18
CA VAL A 40 -2.82 9.14 -10.04
C VAL A 40 -2.47 8.79 -8.59
N ALA A 41 -2.99 9.53 -7.62
CA ALA A 41 -2.70 9.31 -6.21
C ALA A 41 -3.16 7.93 -5.72
N VAL A 42 -4.34 7.47 -6.16
CA VAL A 42 -4.83 6.10 -5.88
C VAL A 42 -3.87 5.06 -6.45
N ARG A 43 -3.47 5.19 -7.71
CA ARG A 43 -2.56 4.24 -8.37
C ARG A 43 -1.20 4.19 -7.68
N VAL A 44 -0.67 5.33 -7.23
CA VAL A 44 0.58 5.37 -6.46
C VAL A 44 0.41 4.70 -5.10
N ALA A 45 -0.65 5.02 -4.36
CA ALA A 45 -0.92 4.41 -3.06
C ALA A 45 -1.06 2.89 -3.18
N ALA A 46 -1.85 2.39 -4.12
CA ALA A 46 -1.95 0.97 -4.41
C ALA A 46 -0.60 0.36 -4.83
N GLY A 47 0.20 1.07 -5.63
CA GLY A 47 1.54 0.64 -6.03
C GLY A 47 2.54 0.52 -4.87
N LEU A 48 2.37 1.29 -3.80
CA LEU A 48 3.12 1.15 -2.54
C LEU A 48 2.61 -0.05 -1.75
N VAL A 49 1.30 -0.20 -1.61
CA VAL A 49 0.65 -1.30 -0.89
C VAL A 49 0.99 -2.65 -1.55
N ALA A 50 1.07 -2.71 -2.87
CA ALA A 50 1.51 -3.90 -3.62
C ALA A 50 2.97 -4.30 -3.33
N ARG A 51 3.77 -3.40 -2.72
CA ARG A 51 5.18 -3.63 -2.34
C ARG A 51 5.41 -3.32 -0.85
N PRO A 52 4.81 -4.11 0.07
CA PRO A 52 4.77 -3.80 1.51
C PRO A 52 6.13 -3.54 2.16
N ALA A 53 7.19 -4.22 1.70
CA ALA A 53 8.53 -4.05 2.23
C ALA A 53 9.09 -2.62 2.11
N VAL A 54 8.45 -1.71 1.35
CA VAL A 54 8.82 -0.28 1.35
C VAL A 54 8.51 0.39 2.68
N PHE A 55 7.52 -0.08 3.43
CA PHE A 55 7.00 0.60 4.61
C PHE A 55 7.95 0.57 5.81
N ARG A 56 8.88 -0.39 5.85
CA ARG A 56 10.00 -0.44 6.82
C ARG A 56 10.91 0.78 6.77
N HIS A 57 10.84 1.56 5.70
CA HIS A 57 11.71 2.71 5.49
C HIS A 57 11.02 4.02 5.86
N TRP A 58 11.79 4.89 6.52
CA TRP A 58 11.46 6.28 6.78
C TRP A 58 12.39 7.18 5.95
N GLY A 59 11.83 8.06 5.12
CA GLY A 59 12.60 8.95 4.24
C GLY A 59 12.99 8.31 2.89
N LEU A 60 14.27 8.39 2.50
CA LEU A 60 14.82 7.67 1.35
C LEU A 60 15.00 6.21 1.77
N PRO A 61 14.46 5.15 1.10
CA PRO A 61 13.93 4.99 -0.26
C PRO A 61 12.40 5.16 -0.46
N TYR A 62 11.63 5.43 0.60
CA TYR A 62 10.16 5.55 0.53
C TYR A 62 9.72 6.70 -0.39
N SER A 63 10.30 7.90 -0.22
CA SER A 63 10.01 9.06 -1.06
C SER A 63 10.45 8.88 -2.52
N GLY A 64 11.58 8.21 -2.77
CA GLY A 64 12.04 7.89 -4.12
C GLY A 64 11.10 6.94 -4.87
N ARG A 65 10.50 5.97 -4.16
CA ARG A 65 9.49 5.07 -4.74
C ARG A 65 8.19 5.80 -5.06
N ILE A 66 7.74 6.70 -4.18
CA ILE A 66 6.59 7.57 -4.44
C ILE A 66 6.83 8.40 -5.70
N ALA A 67 7.97 9.09 -5.79
CA ALA A 67 8.30 9.93 -6.93
C ALA A 67 8.28 9.13 -8.24
N ARG A 68 8.93 7.96 -8.28
CA ARG A 68 8.93 7.10 -9.46
C ARG A 68 7.52 6.67 -9.88
N LEU A 69 6.71 6.16 -8.95
CA LEU A 69 5.34 5.74 -9.23
C LEU A 69 4.47 6.91 -9.72
N ALA A 70 4.66 8.09 -9.12
CA ALA A 70 3.91 9.29 -9.49
C ALA A 70 4.30 9.79 -10.89
N GLU A 71 5.58 9.82 -11.24
CA GLU A 71 6.01 10.21 -12.60
C GLU A 71 5.47 9.26 -13.67
N ASP A 72 5.54 7.95 -13.45
CA ASP A 72 4.99 6.94 -14.37
C ASP A 72 3.48 7.13 -14.56
N ALA A 73 2.74 7.32 -13.47
CA ALA A 73 1.28 7.53 -13.52
C ALA A 73 0.90 8.89 -14.14
N ILE A 74 1.67 9.95 -13.91
CA ILE A 74 1.49 11.26 -14.56
C ILE A 74 1.74 11.16 -16.06
N ALA A 75 2.76 10.41 -16.49
CA ALA A 75 3.05 10.17 -17.89
C ALA A 75 1.90 9.42 -18.58
N ASP A 76 1.38 8.37 -17.94
CA ASP A 76 0.19 7.66 -18.42
C ASP A 76 -1.05 8.57 -18.50
N ALA A 77 -1.26 9.41 -17.49
CA ALA A 77 -2.36 10.38 -17.48
C ALA A 77 -2.30 11.35 -18.67
N ARG A 78 -1.11 11.93 -18.91
CA ARG A 78 -0.87 12.84 -20.04
C ARG A 78 -1.05 12.15 -21.40
N ALA A 79 -0.77 10.86 -21.47
CA ALA A 79 -0.97 10.05 -22.67
C ALA A 79 -2.40 9.49 -22.80
N GLY A 80 -3.31 9.79 -21.88
CA GLY A 80 -4.68 9.27 -21.88
C GLY A 80 -4.80 7.77 -21.57
N ARG A 81 -3.77 7.17 -20.95
CA ARG A 81 -3.70 5.74 -20.60
C ARG A 81 -3.98 5.44 -19.12
N LEU A 82 -4.29 6.46 -18.32
CA LEU A 82 -4.58 6.27 -16.90
C LEU A 82 -5.98 5.66 -16.73
N ASP A 83 -6.03 4.43 -16.21
CA ASP A 83 -7.29 3.84 -15.73
C ASP A 83 -7.76 4.58 -14.46
N ARG A 84 -9.05 4.88 -14.42
CA ARG A 84 -9.74 5.58 -13.34
C ARG A 84 -10.68 4.66 -12.55
N GLY A 85 -10.59 3.34 -12.74
CA GLY A 85 -11.45 2.35 -12.07
C GLY A 85 -11.24 2.24 -10.55
N GLY A 86 -10.05 2.59 -10.06
CA GLY A 86 -9.72 2.60 -8.63
C GLY A 86 -10.17 3.89 -7.93
N SER A 87 -10.53 3.79 -6.64
CA SER A 87 -10.83 4.97 -5.81
C SER A 87 -10.22 4.84 -4.42
N TRP A 88 -9.79 5.98 -3.86
CA TRP A 88 -9.22 6.02 -2.52
C TRP A 88 -10.19 5.52 -1.43
N PRO A 89 -11.48 5.92 -1.41
CA PRO A 89 -12.42 5.40 -0.41
C PRO A 89 -12.58 3.89 -0.46
N ALA A 90 -12.53 3.27 -1.65
CA ALA A 90 -12.62 1.82 -1.78
C ALA A 90 -11.35 1.12 -1.26
N LEU A 91 -10.17 1.58 -1.68
CA LEU A 91 -8.89 1.05 -1.21
C LEU A 91 -8.74 1.20 0.31
N HIS A 92 -9.02 2.39 0.84
CA HIS A 92 -8.93 2.65 2.27
C HIS A 92 -9.90 1.78 3.08
N ARG A 93 -11.15 1.63 2.63
CA ARG A 93 -12.11 0.74 3.29
C ARG A 93 -11.62 -0.70 3.32
N ALA A 94 -11.19 -1.22 2.18
CA ALA A 94 -10.69 -2.59 2.10
C ALA A 94 -9.46 -2.80 3.02
N LEU A 95 -8.55 -1.84 3.08
CA LEU A 95 -7.42 -1.87 4.03
C LEU A 95 -7.85 -1.80 5.49
N ALA A 96 -8.94 -1.09 5.80
CA ALA A 96 -9.50 -1.00 7.15
C ALA A 96 -10.28 -2.26 7.56
N GLU A 97 -10.70 -3.09 6.60
CA GLU A 97 -11.43 -4.34 6.84
C GLU A 97 -10.50 -5.57 6.91
N VAL A 98 -9.18 -5.38 6.74
CA VAL A 98 -8.18 -6.45 6.85
C VAL A 98 -8.28 -7.15 8.21
N PRO A 99 -8.29 -8.50 8.27
CA PRO A 99 -8.39 -9.24 9.53
C PRO A 99 -7.26 -8.91 10.52
N VAL A 100 -7.56 -8.93 11.83
CA VAL A 100 -6.63 -8.52 12.90
C VAL A 100 -5.34 -9.36 12.93
N ASP A 101 -5.41 -10.64 12.64
CA ASP A 101 -4.25 -11.53 12.55
C ASP A 101 -3.32 -11.16 11.38
N ILE A 102 -3.91 -10.74 10.26
CA ILE A 102 -3.19 -10.18 9.12
C ILE A 102 -2.60 -8.82 9.48
N GLN A 103 -3.34 -7.94 10.16
CA GLN A 103 -2.84 -6.65 10.63
C GLN A 103 -1.60 -6.80 11.52
N THR A 104 -1.65 -7.68 12.54
CA THR A 104 -0.52 -7.95 13.44
C THR A 104 0.70 -8.39 12.65
N THR A 105 0.54 -9.40 11.79
CA THR A 105 1.66 -9.96 11.03
C THR A 105 2.23 -8.95 10.06
N PHE A 106 1.37 -8.17 9.40
CA PHE A 106 1.78 -7.11 8.48
C PHE A 106 2.61 -6.04 9.18
N VAL A 107 2.18 -5.56 10.36
CA VAL A 107 2.94 -4.57 11.13
C VAL A 107 4.32 -5.10 11.48
N LEU A 108 4.40 -6.25 12.15
CA LEU A 108 5.67 -6.82 12.61
C LEU A 108 6.63 -7.07 11.44
N THR A 109 6.14 -7.51 10.30
CA THR A 109 7.00 -7.93 9.18
C THR A 109 7.30 -6.81 8.17
N CYS A 110 6.31 -5.99 7.83
CA CYS A 110 6.42 -5.03 6.73
C CYS A 110 6.64 -3.59 7.20
N VAL A 111 6.17 -3.26 8.41
CA VAL A 111 6.34 -1.93 9.00
C VAL A 111 7.55 -1.91 9.93
N ASP A 112 7.65 -2.88 10.83
CA ASP A 112 8.75 -2.97 11.79
C ASP A 112 9.97 -3.72 11.21
N GLY A 113 9.74 -4.60 10.24
CA GLY A 113 10.81 -5.31 9.53
C GLY A 113 11.43 -6.48 10.31
N LEU A 114 10.69 -7.06 11.26
CA LEU A 114 11.18 -8.12 12.12
C LEU A 114 11.42 -9.45 11.36
N PRO A 115 12.50 -10.19 11.70
CA PRO A 115 12.76 -11.51 11.16
C PRO A 115 11.75 -12.55 11.70
N ASP A 116 11.66 -13.72 11.04
CA ASP A 116 10.61 -14.72 11.36
C ASP A 116 10.73 -15.26 12.78
N GLU A 117 11.94 -15.32 13.33
CA GLU A 117 12.20 -15.77 14.70
C GLU A 117 11.59 -14.82 15.74
N GLU A 118 11.70 -13.52 15.51
CA GLU A 118 11.13 -12.51 16.41
C GLU A 118 9.61 -12.43 16.28
N VAL A 119 9.08 -12.55 15.05
CA VAL A 119 7.64 -12.65 14.81
C VAL A 119 7.07 -13.91 15.48
N ALA A 120 7.76 -15.05 15.37
CA ALA A 120 7.39 -16.30 16.00
C ALA A 120 7.33 -16.19 17.52
N ALA A 121 8.34 -15.57 18.14
CA ALA A 121 8.36 -15.30 19.57
C ALA A 121 7.19 -14.39 19.98
N HIS A 122 6.90 -13.35 19.21
CA HIS A 122 5.79 -12.43 19.48
C HIS A 122 4.42 -13.10 19.37
N CYS A 123 4.26 -14.00 18.40
CA CYS A 123 3.01 -14.69 18.12
C CYS A 123 2.85 -16.03 18.86
N GLY A 124 3.85 -16.46 19.64
CA GLY A 124 3.85 -17.74 20.33
C GLY A 124 3.79 -18.94 19.38
N CYS A 125 4.43 -18.86 18.21
CA CYS A 125 4.49 -19.94 17.23
C CYS A 125 5.94 -20.28 16.84
N ASP A 126 6.13 -21.25 15.94
CA ASP A 126 7.45 -21.55 15.37
C ASP A 126 7.80 -20.62 14.17
N PRO A 127 9.09 -20.46 13.82
CA PRO A 127 9.51 -19.61 12.70
C PRO A 127 8.93 -19.98 11.34
N ALA A 128 8.67 -21.26 11.07
CA ALA A 128 8.07 -21.67 9.79
C ALA A 128 6.60 -21.23 9.72
N THR A 129 5.87 -21.28 10.83
CA THR A 129 4.52 -20.74 10.96
C THR A 129 4.50 -19.22 10.82
N ALA A 130 5.45 -18.51 11.43
CA ALA A 130 5.59 -17.06 11.23
C ALA A 130 5.87 -16.71 9.76
N GLY A 131 6.76 -17.44 9.09
CA GLY A 131 7.05 -17.26 7.68
C GLY A 131 5.84 -17.47 6.76
N ARG A 132 5.00 -18.48 7.03
CA ARG A 132 3.73 -18.67 6.31
C ARG A 132 2.78 -17.49 6.52
N ARG A 133 2.57 -17.08 7.77
CA ARG A 133 1.73 -15.91 8.09
C ARG A 133 2.22 -14.63 7.41
N ARG A 134 3.54 -14.42 7.32
CA ARG A 134 4.12 -13.29 6.57
C ARG A 134 3.70 -13.34 5.10
N THR A 135 3.86 -14.50 4.45
CA THR A 135 3.43 -14.68 3.06
C THR A 135 1.95 -14.38 2.90
N ASP A 136 1.09 -14.98 3.73
CA ASP A 136 -0.35 -14.78 3.69
C ASP A 136 -0.72 -13.30 3.87
N ALA A 137 -0.08 -12.60 4.82
CA ALA A 137 -0.34 -11.19 5.06
C ALA A 137 0.08 -10.29 3.89
N VAL A 138 1.24 -10.58 3.28
CA VAL A 138 1.73 -9.85 2.11
C VAL A 138 0.84 -10.09 0.90
N GLU A 139 0.42 -11.34 0.66
CA GLU A 139 -0.47 -11.69 -0.44
C GLU A 139 -1.85 -11.07 -0.29
N HIS A 140 -2.41 -11.09 0.93
CA HIS A 140 -3.71 -10.48 1.22
C HIS A 140 -3.70 -8.97 0.93
N VAL A 141 -2.69 -8.25 1.43
CA VAL A 141 -2.58 -6.80 1.22
C VAL A 141 -2.29 -6.46 -0.26
N ARG A 142 -1.55 -7.32 -0.97
CA ARG A 142 -1.36 -7.20 -2.42
C ARG A 142 -2.66 -7.41 -3.20
N ALA A 143 -3.50 -8.35 -2.81
CA ALA A 143 -4.80 -8.58 -3.43
C ALA A 143 -5.68 -7.34 -3.30
N VAL A 144 -5.77 -6.77 -2.09
CA VAL A 144 -6.48 -5.51 -1.83
C VAL A 144 -5.98 -4.38 -2.75
N ALA A 145 -4.66 -4.24 -2.92
CA ALA A 145 -4.08 -3.26 -3.83
C ALA A 145 -4.42 -3.51 -5.30
N GLY A 146 -4.41 -4.78 -5.74
CA GLY A 146 -4.74 -5.16 -7.12
C GLY A 146 -6.21 -4.92 -7.46
N GLU A 147 -7.11 -5.20 -6.54
CA GLU A 147 -8.57 -5.05 -6.72
C GLU A 147 -9.01 -3.58 -6.71
N HIS A 148 -8.38 -2.73 -5.88
CA HIS A 148 -8.83 -1.36 -5.67
C HIS A 148 -7.90 -0.27 -6.25
N GLY A 149 -6.73 -0.65 -6.77
CA GLY A 149 -5.71 0.24 -7.30
C GLY A 149 -5.86 0.64 -8.78
N ALA A 150 -6.87 0.09 -9.47
CA ALA A 150 -6.99 0.04 -10.94
C ALA A 150 -5.95 -0.90 -11.60
N ALA A 151 -6.42 -2.01 -12.19
CA ALA A 151 -5.62 -2.94 -12.98
C ALA A 151 -5.13 -2.25 -14.27
N GLY A 152 -4.00 -2.55 -14.89
CA GLY A 152 -2.93 -3.50 -14.66
C GLY A 152 -2.02 -3.38 -15.88
N THR A 153 -0.71 -3.42 -15.69
CA THR A 153 0.17 -4.01 -16.71
C THR A 153 1.11 -4.91 -15.96
N HIS A 154 0.88 -6.21 -16.09
CA HIS A 154 1.97 -7.17 -16.09
C HIS A 154 3.00 -6.63 -17.09
N HIS A 155 4.11 -6.10 -16.59
CA HIS A 155 5.33 -6.11 -17.37
C HIS A 155 6.09 -7.34 -16.88
N GLU A 156 5.92 -8.43 -17.60
CA GLU A 156 6.84 -9.56 -17.56
C GLU A 156 8.27 -9.02 -17.70
N GLU A 157 9.12 -9.49 -16.80
CA GLU A 157 10.56 -9.27 -16.84
C GLU A 157 11.12 -9.79 -18.19
N ARG A 158 12.04 -9.01 -18.76
CA ARG A 158 12.96 -9.44 -19.80
C ARG A 158 14.37 -9.44 -19.25
#